data_AF-A0A4R5DXK4-F1
#
_entry.id   AF-A0A4R5DXK4-F1
#
_cell.length_a   1.000
_cell.length_b   1.000
_cell.length_c   1.000
_cell.angle_alpha   90.00
_cell.angle_beta   90.00
_cell.angle_gamma   90.00
#
_symmetry.space_group_name_H-M   'P 1'
#
loop_
_entity.id
_entity.type
_entity.pdbx_description
1 polymer ?
#
loop_
_entity_poly.entity_id
_entity_poly.type
_entity_poly.pdbx_seq_one_letter_code
_entity_poly.pdbx_strand_id
1 'polypeptide(L)'
;MITSAATLAEVVHPRINRPALEWTLSRLVIEPVTEPIARQAAALLADIGLHGHKHAIVAMLSATALIAPGPVTILTSDPADLTALCNGRAAIIKV
;
A
#
# COMPACT_ATOMS: atom_id res chain seq x y z
N MET A 1 7.96 5.03 -9.95
CA MET A 1 7.43 4.34 -8.75
C MET A 1 5.93 4.45 -8.79
N ILE A 2 5.23 3.44 -8.30
CA ILE A 2 3.77 3.44 -8.20
C ILE A 2 3.35 3.52 -6.73
N THR A 3 2.15 3.99 -6.46
CA THR A 3 1.50 3.88 -5.15
C THR A 3 0.01 3.61 -5.32
N SER A 4 -0.62 3.01 -4.31
CA SER A 4 -2.08 2.83 -4.30
C SER A 4 -2.78 4.17 -4.05
N ALA A 5 -3.90 4.42 -4.72
CA ALA A 5 -4.75 5.57 -4.45
C ALA A 5 -5.23 5.62 -2.98
N ALA A 6 -5.35 4.46 -2.31
CA ALA A 6 -5.68 4.42 -0.89
C ALA A 6 -4.64 5.11 0.00
N THR A 7 -3.36 5.11 -0.41
CA THR A 7 -2.27 5.76 0.32
C THR A 7 -2.48 7.27 0.43
N LEU A 8 -3.16 7.89 -0.55
CA LEU A 8 -3.48 9.32 -0.49
C LEU A 8 -4.35 9.64 0.73
N ALA A 9 -5.33 8.79 1.04
CA ALA A 9 -6.20 8.96 2.19
C ALA A 9 -5.48 8.69 3.52
N GLU A 10 -4.46 7.83 3.52
CA GLU A 10 -3.66 7.50 4.70
C GLU A 10 -2.69 8.61 5.08
N VAL A 11 -2.00 9.20 4.10
CA VAL A 11 -0.93 10.17 4.38
C VAL A 11 -1.46 11.58 4.62
N VAL A 12 -2.66 11.93 4.14
CA VAL A 12 -3.20 13.28 4.29
C VAL A 12 -3.69 13.51 5.73
N HIS A 13 -3.09 14.46 6.43
CA HIS A 13 -3.50 14.92 7.76
C HIS A 13 -3.30 16.44 7.93
N PRO A 14 -3.92 17.12 8.91
CA PRO A 14 -3.92 18.59 9.00
C PRO A 14 -2.54 19.27 9.10
N ARG A 15 -1.52 18.53 9.57
CA ARG A 15 -0.14 19.01 9.71
C ARG A 15 0.75 18.75 8.48
N ILE A 16 0.19 18.15 7.41
CA ILE A 16 1.00 17.79 6.25
C ILE A 16 1.40 19.03 5.44
N ASN A 17 2.64 19.06 4.95
CA ASN A 17 3.07 20.06 3.97
C ASN A 17 2.44 19.74 2.61
N ARG A 18 1.26 20.33 2.34
CA ARG A 18 0.47 20.05 1.14
C ARG A 18 1.26 20.32 -0.15
N PRO A 19 1.96 21.46 -0.35
CA PRO A 19 2.79 21.66 -1.54
C PRO A 19 3.87 20.59 -1.75
N ALA A 20 4.56 20.18 -0.69
CA ALA A 20 5.59 19.15 -0.78
C ALA A 20 4.99 17.76 -1.11
N LEU A 21 3.80 17.45 -0.55
CA LEU A 21 3.06 16.24 -0.89
C LEU A 21 2.67 16.24 -2.37
N GLU A 22 2.01 17.29 -2.87
CA GLU A 22 1.58 17.37 -4.28
C GLU A 22 2.77 17.30 -5.24
N TRP A 23 3.89 17.95 -4.91
CA TRP A 23 5.13 17.82 -5.69
C TRP A 23 5.64 16.37 -5.73
N THR A 24 5.59 15.66 -4.59
CA THR A 24 5.97 14.25 -4.52
C THR A 24 5.03 13.38 -5.36
N LEU A 25 3.71 13.57 -5.22
CA LEU A 25 2.69 12.84 -5.96
C LEU A 25 2.78 13.04 -7.47
N SER A 26 3.19 14.22 -7.93
CA SER A 26 3.40 14.51 -9.37
C SER A 26 4.44 13.62 -10.05
N ARG A 27 5.27 12.92 -9.26
CA ARG A 27 6.35 12.04 -9.72
C ARG A 27 6.00 10.55 -9.57
N LEU A 28 4.79 10.24 -9.08
CA LEU A 28 4.32 8.88 -8.87
C LEU A 28 3.19 8.55 -9.84
N VAL A 29 3.11 7.28 -10.23
CA VAL A 29 1.88 6.75 -10.82
C VAL A 29 0.97 6.32 -9.67
N ILE A 30 -0.26 6.83 -9.67
CA ILE A 30 -1.25 6.51 -8.65
C ILE A 30 -2.19 5.46 -9.24
N GLU A 31 -2.10 4.23 -8.72
CA GLU A 31 -2.92 3.11 -9.18
C GLU A 31 -4.30 3.12 -8.48
N PRO A 32 -5.41 2.98 -9.22
CA PRO A 32 -6.74 2.97 -8.64
C PRO A 32 -6.96 1.74 -7.76
N VAL A 33 -7.76 1.90 -6.70
CA VAL A 33 -8.33 0.76 -5.97
C VAL A 33 -9.59 0.31 -6.70
N THR A 34 -9.49 -0.82 -7.39
CA THR A 34 -10.61 -1.46 -8.07
C THR A 34 -11.22 -2.57 -7.20
N GLU A 35 -12.39 -3.08 -7.58
CA GLU A 35 -13.01 -4.20 -6.88
C GLU A 35 -12.10 -5.45 -6.83
N PRO A 36 -11.39 -5.86 -7.92
CA PRO A 36 -10.39 -6.92 -7.85
C PRO A 36 -9.29 -6.67 -6.80
N ILE A 37 -8.79 -5.43 -6.70
CA ILE A 37 -7.80 -5.05 -5.69
C ILE A 37 -8.37 -5.20 -4.28
N ALA A 38 -9.62 -4.74 -4.07
CA ALA A 38 -10.30 -4.85 -2.79
C ALA A 38 -10.52 -6.32 -2.38
N ARG A 39 -10.89 -7.19 -3.32
CA ARG A 39 -11.02 -8.64 -3.05
C ARG A 39 -9.67 -9.27 -2.71
N GLN A 40 -8.63 -8.93 -3.46
CA GLN A 40 -7.28 -9.42 -3.17
C GLN A 40 -6.82 -8.96 -1.79
N ALA A 41 -7.05 -7.70 -1.42
CA ALA A 41 -6.74 -7.18 -0.09
C ALA A 41 -7.49 -7.92 1.02
N ALA A 42 -8.78 -8.24 0.82
CA ALA A 42 -9.57 -9.03 1.76
C ALA A 42 -9.01 -10.46 1.93
N ALA A 43 -8.59 -11.09 0.83
CA ALA A 43 -7.94 -12.40 0.88
C ALA A 43 -6.61 -12.36 1.66
N LEU A 44 -5.77 -11.35 1.40
CA LEU A 44 -4.51 -11.16 2.13
C LEU A 44 -4.73 -11.03 3.64
N LEU A 45 -5.77 -10.31 4.06
CA LEU A 45 -6.12 -10.15 5.47
C LEU A 45 -6.61 -11.47 6.08
N ALA A 46 -7.47 -12.19 5.37
CA ALA A 46 -8.00 -13.48 5.81
C ALA A 46 -6.88 -14.52 6.01
N ASP A 47 -5.90 -14.55 5.11
CA ASP A 47 -4.76 -15.49 5.16
C ASP A 47 -3.92 -15.35 6.44
N ILE A 48 -3.89 -14.16 7.03
CA ILE A 48 -3.13 -13.86 8.26
C ILE A 48 -4.04 -13.64 9.49
N GLY A 49 -5.34 -13.91 9.37
CA GLY A 49 -6.31 -13.77 10.46
C GLY A 49 -6.55 -12.32 10.92
N LEU A 50 -6.27 -11.33 10.07
CA LEU A 50 -6.51 -9.91 10.35
C LEU A 50 -7.82 -9.43 9.72
N HIS A 51 -8.33 -8.29 10.20
CA HIS A 51 -9.53 -7.64 9.68
C HIS A 51 -9.25 -6.21 9.19
N GLY A 52 -10.07 -5.73 8.27
CA GLY A 52 -9.84 -4.47 7.55
C GLY A 52 -9.85 -3.19 8.40
N HIS A 53 -10.48 -3.18 9.58
CA HIS A 53 -10.60 -1.97 10.41
C HIS A 53 -9.28 -1.23 10.64
N LYS A 54 -8.18 -1.96 10.89
CA LYS A 54 -6.84 -1.36 11.08
C LYS A 54 -5.95 -1.46 9.84
N HIS A 55 -6.16 -2.50 9.03
CA HIS A 55 -5.18 -2.91 8.02
C HIS A 55 -5.67 -2.76 6.57
N ALA A 56 -6.86 -2.23 6.33
CA ALA A 56 -7.44 -2.17 4.99
C ALA A 56 -6.56 -1.39 4.00
N ILE A 57 -6.00 -0.25 4.39
CA ILE A 57 -5.17 0.55 3.47
C ILE A 57 -3.86 -0.18 3.15
N VAL A 58 -3.17 -0.70 4.16
CA VAL A 58 -1.94 -1.48 3.96
C VAL A 58 -2.21 -2.76 3.15
N ALA A 59 -3.37 -3.40 3.33
CA ALA A 59 -3.78 -4.55 2.53
C ALA A 59 -4.07 -4.18 1.07
N MET A 60 -4.72 -3.03 0.82
CA MET A 60 -4.93 -2.52 -0.54
C MET A 60 -3.60 -2.15 -1.21
N LEU A 61 -2.68 -1.50 -0.49
CA LEU A 61 -1.34 -1.21 -0.98
C LEU A 61 -0.58 -2.51 -1.31
N SER A 62 -0.66 -3.52 -0.44
CA SER A 62 -0.07 -4.84 -0.68
C SER A 62 -0.66 -5.52 -1.91
N ALA A 63 -1.99 -5.48 -2.08
CA ALA A 63 -2.66 -6.04 -3.24
C ALA A 63 -2.26 -5.33 -4.54
N THR A 64 -2.22 -3.99 -4.54
CA THR A 64 -1.71 -3.19 -5.66
C THR A 64 -0.28 -3.57 -6.01
N ALA A 65 0.59 -3.67 -5.00
CA ALA A 65 1.99 -4.04 -5.18
C ALA A 65 2.12 -5.44 -5.81
N LEU A 66 1.41 -6.45 -5.28
CA LEU A 66 1.53 -7.84 -5.72
C LEU A 66 0.97 -8.13 -7.12
N ILE A 67 0.14 -7.23 -7.67
CA ILE A 67 -0.38 -7.34 -9.05
C ILE A 67 0.54 -6.62 -10.05
N ALA A 68 1.43 -5.75 -9.58
CA ALA A 68 2.37 -5.08 -10.46
C ALA A 68 3.35 -6.08 -11.11
N PRO A 69 3.78 -5.85 -12.37
CA PRO A 69 4.83 -6.65 -12.99
C PRO A 69 6.09 -6.68 -12.12
N GLY A 70 6.59 -7.88 -11.81
CA GLY A 70 7.56 -8.11 -10.73
C GLY A 70 8.99 -7.63 -11.02
N PRO A 71 9.99 -8.09 -10.24
CA PRO A 71 9.94 -8.26 -8.79
C PRO A 71 9.62 -6.92 -8.11
N VAL A 72 8.82 -6.96 -7.04
CA VAL A 72 8.30 -5.75 -6.41
C VAL A 72 9.08 -5.44 -5.14
N THR A 73 9.45 -4.17 -4.98
CA THR A 73 10.04 -3.63 -3.74
C THR A 73 9.11 -2.58 -3.16
N ILE A 74 8.73 -2.74 -1.89
CA ILE A 74 7.90 -1.81 -1.14
C ILE A 74 8.79 -1.02 -0.18
N LEU A 75 8.74 0.31 -0.29
CA LEU A 75 9.42 1.24 0.62
C LEU A 75 8.42 1.69 1.68
N THR A 76 8.77 1.55 2.96
CA THR A 76 7.87 1.88 4.08
C THR A 76 8.65 2.32 5.31
N SER A 77 8.09 3.22 6.11
CA SER A 77 8.66 3.55 7.43
C SER A 77 8.31 2.50 8.50
N ASP A 78 7.22 1.76 8.31
CA ASP A 78 6.76 0.67 9.18
C ASP A 78 6.55 -0.63 8.36
N PRO A 79 7.49 -1.59 8.45
CA PRO A 79 7.43 -2.81 7.65
C PRO A 79 6.57 -3.94 8.24
N ALA A 80 6.06 -3.81 9.48
CA ALA A 80 5.48 -4.94 10.20
C ALA A 80 4.27 -5.57 9.48
N ASP A 81 3.26 -4.75 9.16
CA ASP A 81 2.04 -5.21 8.49
C ASP A 81 2.34 -5.71 7.07
N LEU A 82 3.21 -5.02 6.34
CA LEU A 82 3.60 -5.39 4.97
C LEU A 82 4.34 -6.73 4.92
N THR A 83 5.16 -7.02 5.93
CA THR A 83 5.89 -8.29 6.01
C THR A 83 4.92 -9.47 6.16
N ALA A 84 3.92 -9.31 7.01
CA ALA A 84 2.87 -10.32 7.19
C ALA A 84 2.02 -10.49 5.92
N LEU A 85 1.54 -9.39 5.33
CA LEU A 85 0.64 -9.42 4.17
C LEU A 85 1.32 -9.92 2.89
N CYS A 86 2.53 -9.44 2.59
CA CYS A 86 3.23 -9.83 1.37
C CYS A 86 3.83 -11.24 1.46
N ASN A 87 4.14 -11.75 2.66
CA ASN A 87 4.62 -13.10 2.91
C ASN A 87 5.73 -13.54 1.92
N GLY A 88 6.77 -12.72 1.76
CA GLY A 88 7.91 -12.99 0.89
C GLY A 88 7.68 -12.78 -0.63
N ARG A 89 6.46 -12.44 -1.07
CA ARG A 89 6.16 -12.16 -2.49
C ARG A 89 6.63 -10.78 -2.97
N ALA A 90 7.06 -9.93 -2.06
CA ALA A 90 7.67 -8.63 -2.34
C ALA A 90 8.85 -8.39 -1.38
N ALA A 91 9.88 -7.69 -1.87
CA ALA A 91 10.93 -7.17 -1.02
C ALA A 91 10.41 -5.96 -0.23
N ILE A 92 10.77 -5.86 1.04
CA ILE A 92 10.33 -4.77 1.92
C ILE A 92 11.57 -4.08 2.45
N ILE A 93 11.67 -2.78 2.19
CA ILE A 93 12.80 -1.94 2.63
C ILE A 93 12.26 -0.88 3.55
N LYS A 94 12.81 -0.84 4.77
CA LYS A 94 12.55 0.26 5.69
C LYS A 94 13.30 1.51 5.24
N VAL A 95 12.59 2.62 5.10
CA VAL A 95 13.14 3.94 4.74
C VAL A 95 12.86 4.99 5.80
#